data_AF-A0A7C3A9B9-F1
#
_entry.id   AF-A0A7C3A9B9-F1
#
_cell.length_a   1.000
_cell.length_b   1.000
_cell.length_c   1.000
_cell.angle_alpha   90.00
_cell.angle_beta   90.00
_cell.angle_gamma   90.00
#
_symmetry.space_group_name_H-M   'P 1'
#
loop_
_entity.id
_entity.type
_entity.pdbx_description
1 polymer ?
#
loop_
_entity_poly.entity_id
_entity_poly.type
_entity_poly.pdbx_seq_one_letter_code
_entity_poly.pdbx_strand_id
1 'polypeptide(L)'
;MRKVLLFSLIMAVVTVPAFCAQYNVLVIVGDSHVDAEAQYLQTLNNVEGISFSYEVVHINSDLGNRGTKDAVNFGKEIEKGNIKLSDYQIIWFTWNGPGHDGGYFMEGAEDAVKEFVKNGGVVWMGAFDNNFNDPDGNQVGGWFPIDEHPVTIMDTGDAPVKITSDGDSSGLFSKPNKVDMNAITLDDNFASVDKDFVILATRTDNNQPAAFVLHYGKGAYVEVCYDTRDAGKLEAAKPLLENGLYYCATLVKSAAVDPGSKLPITWGEIKR
;
A
#
# COMPACT_ATOMS: atom_id res chain seq x y z
N MET A 1 65.68 -19.50 -19.92
CA MET A 1 64.50 -20.29 -19.50
C MET A 1 63.65 -19.43 -18.56
N ARG A 2 62.52 -18.90 -19.05
CA ARG A 2 61.60 -18.04 -18.29
C ARG A 2 60.58 -18.92 -17.58
N LYS A 3 60.53 -18.87 -16.24
CA LYS A 3 59.43 -19.44 -15.45
C LYS A 3 58.30 -18.42 -15.40
N VAL A 4 57.13 -18.79 -15.93
CA VAL A 4 55.89 -18.02 -15.80
C VAL A 4 55.20 -18.50 -14.52
N LEU A 5 55.01 -17.61 -13.55
CA LEU A 5 54.15 -17.86 -12.39
C LEU A 5 52.70 -17.63 -12.82
N LEU A 6 51.88 -18.67 -12.74
CA LEU A 6 50.42 -18.57 -12.82
C LEU A 6 49.91 -18.10 -11.45
N PHE A 7 49.34 -16.90 -11.38
CA PHE A 7 48.55 -16.47 -10.24
C PHE A 7 47.09 -16.87 -10.49
N SER A 8 46.60 -17.87 -9.78
CA SER A 8 45.17 -18.19 -9.71
C SER A 8 44.49 -17.15 -8.82
N LEU A 9 43.68 -16.29 -9.43
CA LEU A 9 42.80 -15.36 -8.72
C LEU A 9 41.60 -16.16 -8.20
N ILE A 10 41.56 -16.45 -6.90
CA ILE A 10 40.36 -16.97 -6.25
C ILE A 10 39.40 -15.79 -6.08
N MET A 11 38.37 -15.70 -6.94
CA MET A 11 37.22 -14.85 -6.66
C MET A 11 36.49 -15.44 -5.45
N ALA A 12 36.63 -14.80 -4.29
CA ALA A 12 35.70 -15.00 -3.20
C ALA A 12 34.37 -14.38 -3.64
N VAL A 13 33.41 -15.22 -4.04
CA VAL A 13 32.01 -14.81 -4.13
C VAL A 13 31.56 -14.54 -2.70
N VAL A 14 31.56 -13.27 -2.31
CA VAL A 14 30.87 -12.83 -1.10
C VAL A 14 29.38 -12.96 -1.42
N THR A 15 28.80 -14.13 -1.13
CA THR A 15 27.36 -14.25 -1.01
C THR A 15 26.97 -13.40 0.20
N VAL A 16 26.59 -12.15 -0.05
CA VAL A 16 25.86 -11.37 0.94
C VAL A 16 24.63 -12.22 1.27
N PRO A 17 24.38 -12.60 2.53
CA PRO A 17 23.16 -13.30 2.86
C PRO A 17 22.02 -12.43 2.35
N ALA A 18 21.15 -13.01 1.52
CA ALA A 18 19.91 -12.36 1.17
C ALA A 18 19.26 -11.98 2.49
N PHE A 19 19.20 -10.68 2.79
CA PHE A 19 18.38 -10.18 3.86
C PHE A 19 16.97 -10.63 3.50
N CYS A 20 16.52 -11.72 4.10
CA CYS A 20 15.11 -12.05 4.16
C CYS A 20 14.53 -11.07 5.18
N ALA A 21 14.42 -9.80 4.78
CA ALA A 21 13.72 -8.80 5.55
C ALA A 21 12.25 -9.23 5.50
N GLN A 22 11.77 -9.76 6.63
CA GLN A 22 10.34 -9.93 6.83
C GLN A 22 9.72 -8.53 6.89
N TYR A 23 8.71 -8.28 6.06
CA TYR A 23 7.93 -7.04 6.10
C TYR A 23 6.76 -7.24 7.05
N ASN A 24 6.67 -6.38 8.05
CA ASN A 24 5.55 -6.35 8.98
C ASN A 24 4.44 -5.49 8.39
N VAL A 25 3.24 -6.06 8.26
CA VAL A 25 2.05 -5.43 7.71
C VAL A 25 1.01 -5.24 8.82
N LEU A 26 0.57 -4.00 9.02
CA LEU A 26 -0.57 -3.69 9.88
C LEU A 26 -1.82 -3.64 9.00
N VAL A 27 -2.68 -4.64 9.10
CA VAL A 27 -3.96 -4.69 8.37
C VAL A 27 -5.02 -4.03 9.22
N ILE A 28 -5.62 -2.98 8.69
CA ILE A 28 -6.64 -2.19 9.37
C ILE A 28 -8.00 -2.47 8.74
N VAL A 29 -8.93 -2.95 9.56
CA VAL A 29 -10.28 -3.33 9.16
C VAL A 29 -11.30 -2.36 9.77
N GLY A 30 -11.99 -1.62 8.88
CA GLY A 30 -13.09 -0.71 9.24
C GLY A 30 -14.47 -1.31 8.99
N ASP A 31 -14.58 -2.35 8.16
CA ASP A 31 -15.84 -3.00 7.81
C ASP A 31 -15.71 -4.53 7.97
N SER A 32 -16.60 -5.13 8.75
CA SER A 32 -16.60 -6.58 9.03
C SER A 32 -16.85 -7.46 7.81
N HIS A 33 -17.41 -6.93 6.71
CA HIS A 33 -17.58 -7.71 5.47
C HIS A 33 -16.26 -8.07 4.81
N VAL A 34 -15.17 -7.35 5.12
CA VAL A 34 -13.84 -7.62 4.55
C VAL A 34 -12.91 -8.38 5.50
N ASP A 35 -13.45 -8.99 6.57
CA ASP A 35 -12.69 -9.93 7.41
C ASP A 35 -12.05 -11.06 6.61
N ALA A 36 -12.72 -11.51 5.54
CA ALA A 36 -12.19 -12.54 4.66
C ALA A 36 -10.96 -12.07 3.87
N GLU A 37 -10.86 -10.77 3.53
CA GLU A 37 -9.66 -10.17 2.93
C GLU A 37 -8.50 -10.20 3.92
N ALA A 38 -8.72 -9.73 5.15
CA ALA A 38 -7.70 -9.73 6.19
C ALA A 38 -7.19 -11.15 6.48
N GLN A 39 -8.09 -12.13 6.58
CA GLN A 39 -7.74 -13.54 6.74
C GLN A 39 -6.93 -14.07 5.56
N TYR A 40 -7.30 -13.72 4.32
CA TYR A 40 -6.55 -14.13 3.14
C TYR A 40 -5.14 -13.52 3.13
N LEU A 41 -4.99 -12.24 3.43
CA LEU A 41 -3.68 -11.58 3.53
C LEU A 41 -2.76 -12.32 4.51
N GLN A 42 -3.26 -12.75 5.67
CA GLN A 42 -2.48 -13.51 6.65
C GLN A 42 -1.97 -14.87 6.14
N THR A 43 -2.56 -15.41 5.07
CA THR A 43 -2.05 -16.63 4.41
C THR A 43 -0.84 -16.38 3.51
N LEU A 44 -0.61 -15.13 3.08
CA LEU A 44 0.43 -14.73 2.13
C LEU A 44 1.78 -14.46 2.81
N ASN A 45 2.25 -15.40 3.64
CA ASN A 45 3.52 -15.26 4.37
C ASN A 45 4.78 -15.25 3.49
N ASN A 46 4.67 -15.63 2.21
CA ASN A 46 5.72 -15.52 1.22
C ASN A 46 5.11 -15.18 -0.15
N VAL A 47 5.54 -14.06 -0.73
CA VAL A 47 5.17 -13.65 -2.10
C VAL A 47 6.45 -13.38 -2.87
N GLU A 48 6.74 -14.16 -3.92
CA GLU A 48 7.97 -14.05 -4.73
C GLU A 48 9.27 -14.02 -3.90
N GLY A 49 9.34 -14.83 -2.85
CA GLY A 49 10.50 -14.89 -1.96
C GLY A 49 10.61 -13.74 -0.96
N ILE A 50 9.63 -12.82 -0.92
CA ILE A 50 9.51 -11.79 0.13
C ILE A 50 8.65 -12.35 1.26
N SER A 51 9.16 -12.31 2.49
CA SER A 51 8.43 -12.76 3.67
C SER A 51 7.60 -11.65 4.28
N PHE A 52 6.38 -11.99 4.72
CA PHE A 52 5.45 -11.08 5.38
C PHE A 52 4.94 -11.64 6.70
N SER A 53 4.70 -10.75 7.66
CA SER A 53 3.93 -11.05 8.87
C SER A 53 2.90 -9.97 9.12
N TYR A 54 1.82 -10.33 9.80
CA TYR A 54 0.62 -9.51 9.85
C TYR A 54 0.14 -9.32 11.28
N GLU A 55 -0.25 -8.09 11.61
CA GLU A 55 -1.15 -7.78 12.72
C GLU A 55 -2.45 -7.24 12.13
N VAL A 56 -3.59 -7.74 12.61
CA VAL A 56 -4.92 -7.27 12.16
C VAL A 56 -5.54 -6.49 13.31
N VAL A 57 -6.03 -5.29 13.00
CA VAL A 57 -6.69 -4.42 13.96
C VAL A 57 -8.02 -3.95 13.37
N HIS A 58 -9.10 -4.27 14.07
CA HIS A 58 -10.41 -3.70 13.79
C HIS A 58 -10.54 -2.32 14.46
N ILE A 59 -11.01 -1.31 13.74
CA ILE A 59 -11.04 0.08 14.23
C ILE A 59 -12.43 0.71 14.26
N ASN A 60 -13.45 0.01 13.78
CA ASN A 60 -14.84 0.42 13.83
C ASN A 60 -15.63 -0.38 14.87
N SER A 61 -16.00 0.27 15.98
CA SER A 61 -16.76 -0.35 17.07
C SER A 61 -18.28 -0.28 16.89
N ASP A 62 -18.78 0.40 15.84
CA ASP A 62 -20.21 0.57 15.62
C ASP A 62 -20.81 -0.65 14.91
N LEU A 63 -21.43 -1.55 15.68
CA LEU A 63 -22.10 -2.74 15.16
C LEU A 63 -23.29 -2.42 14.23
N GLY A 64 -23.88 -1.22 14.35
CA GLY A 64 -24.93 -0.75 13.44
C GLY A 64 -24.38 -0.26 12.10
N ASN A 65 -23.09 0.10 12.08
CA ASN A 65 -22.36 0.52 10.90
C ASN A 65 -21.24 -0.49 10.58
N ARG A 66 -21.59 -1.79 10.54
CA ARG A 66 -20.71 -2.86 10.02
C ARG A 66 -19.40 -3.07 10.80
N GLY A 67 -19.25 -2.51 11.98
CA GLY A 67 -18.11 -2.70 12.87
C GLY A 67 -18.10 -4.03 13.63
N THR A 68 -17.10 -4.22 14.49
CA THR A 68 -16.91 -5.42 15.30
C THR A 68 -16.83 -5.10 16.80
N LYS A 69 -17.07 -6.10 17.65
CA LYS A 69 -17.09 -5.93 19.13
C LYS A 69 -15.70 -5.77 19.73
N ASP A 70 -14.69 -6.28 19.05
CA ASP A 70 -13.28 -6.27 19.42
C ASP A 70 -12.51 -5.09 18.83
N ALA A 71 -13.19 -4.21 18.10
CA ALA A 71 -12.59 -3.01 17.55
C ALA A 71 -12.03 -2.09 18.64
N VAL A 72 -10.90 -1.46 18.33
CA VAL A 72 -10.19 -0.51 19.18
C VAL A 72 -10.27 0.88 18.60
N ASN A 73 -10.08 1.91 19.44
CA ASN A 73 -9.87 3.26 18.92
C ASN A 73 -8.40 3.38 18.49
N PHE A 74 -8.15 3.47 17.19
CA PHE A 74 -6.81 3.38 16.62
C PHE A 74 -5.85 4.45 17.14
N GLY A 75 -6.27 5.72 17.15
CA GLY A 75 -5.48 6.83 17.67
C GLY A 75 -5.07 6.64 19.14
N LYS A 76 -5.99 6.18 19.99
CA LYS A 76 -5.70 5.91 21.42
C LYS A 76 -4.73 4.75 21.61
N GLU A 77 -4.79 3.72 20.77
CA GLU A 77 -3.84 2.59 20.88
C GLU A 77 -2.44 2.98 20.41
N ILE A 78 -2.32 3.90 19.44
CA ILE A 78 -1.05 4.54 19.07
C ILE A 78 -0.54 5.43 20.22
N GLU A 79 -1.39 6.28 20.80
CA GLU A 79 -1.02 7.20 21.89
C GLU A 79 -0.48 6.43 23.12
N LYS A 80 -1.11 5.31 23.48
CA LYS A 80 -0.66 4.44 24.57
C LYS A 80 0.62 3.66 24.24
N GLY A 81 1.02 3.62 22.96
CA GLY A 81 2.14 2.81 22.48
C GLY A 81 1.86 1.32 22.40
N ASN A 82 0.58 0.92 22.41
CA ASN A 82 0.16 -0.47 22.18
C ASN A 82 0.32 -0.84 20.70
N ILE A 83 0.08 0.12 19.80
CA ILE A 83 0.43 0.03 18.38
C ILE A 83 1.56 1.02 18.09
N LYS A 84 2.71 0.52 17.67
CA LYS A 84 3.86 1.34 17.26
C LYS A 84 4.03 1.25 15.76
N LEU A 85 3.64 2.29 15.02
CA LEU A 85 3.72 2.29 13.56
C LEU A 85 5.15 2.06 13.03
N SER A 86 6.18 2.37 13.83
CA SER A 86 7.59 2.08 13.53
C SER A 86 7.93 0.59 13.40
N ASP A 87 7.08 -0.28 13.95
CA ASP A 87 7.29 -1.74 13.91
C ASP A 87 6.82 -2.33 12.57
N TYR A 88 6.17 -1.52 11.73
CA TYR A 88 5.59 -1.90 10.45
C TYR A 88 6.31 -1.23 9.28
N GLN A 89 6.15 -1.82 8.11
CA GLN A 89 6.60 -1.25 6.83
C GLN A 89 5.43 -0.92 5.92
N ILE A 90 4.31 -1.63 6.11
CA ILE A 90 3.09 -1.47 5.32
C ILE A 90 1.92 -1.31 6.29
N ILE A 91 1.10 -0.29 6.07
CA ILE A 91 -0.26 -0.23 6.60
C ILE A 91 -1.19 -0.60 5.45
N TRP A 92 -2.08 -1.56 5.67
CA TRP A 92 -3.05 -2.02 4.69
C TRP A 92 -4.45 -1.65 5.14
N PHE A 93 -4.98 -0.56 4.61
CA PHE A 93 -6.40 -0.26 4.75
C PHE A 93 -7.17 -1.15 3.78
N THR A 94 -7.96 -2.07 4.32
CA THR A 94 -8.93 -2.82 3.51
C THR A 94 -10.00 -1.86 2.99
N TRP A 95 -10.91 -2.36 2.14
CA TRP A 95 -12.09 -1.61 1.73
C TRP A 95 -12.76 -0.92 2.94
N ASN A 96 -13.00 0.39 2.82
CA ASN A 96 -13.58 1.26 3.85
C ASN A 96 -12.83 1.37 5.19
N GLY A 97 -11.55 0.98 5.25
CA GLY A 97 -10.82 0.86 6.53
C GLY A 97 -10.86 2.15 7.38
N PRO A 98 -10.37 3.28 6.87
CA PRO A 98 -10.38 4.59 7.54
C PRO A 98 -11.74 5.23 7.86
N GLY A 99 -12.83 4.82 7.22
CA GLY A 99 -14.16 5.43 7.40
C GLY A 99 -15.13 5.08 6.28
N HIS A 100 -16.43 5.14 6.60
CA HIS A 100 -17.56 4.95 5.66
C HIS A 100 -18.91 5.30 6.31
N ASP A 101 -19.93 5.53 5.48
CA ASP A 101 -21.33 5.81 5.89
C ASP A 101 -21.46 6.92 6.95
N GLY A 102 -20.64 7.97 6.85
CA GLY A 102 -20.59 9.04 7.85
C GLY A 102 -19.88 8.68 9.16
N GLY A 103 -19.24 7.52 9.23
CA GLY A 103 -18.30 7.15 10.27
C GLY A 103 -16.86 7.47 9.88
N TYR A 104 -16.08 8.01 10.82
CA TYR A 104 -14.65 8.26 10.66
C TYR A 104 -13.87 7.59 11.78
N PHE A 105 -12.90 6.74 11.43
CA PHE A 105 -12.27 5.82 12.39
C PHE A 105 -10.79 6.12 12.66
N MET A 106 -10.27 7.17 12.04
CA MET A 106 -8.86 7.56 12.12
C MET A 106 -8.58 8.67 13.15
N GLU A 107 -9.58 9.08 13.93
CA GLU A 107 -9.44 10.15 14.92
C GLU A 107 -8.26 9.89 15.87
N GLY A 108 -7.30 10.82 15.89
CA GLY A 108 -6.09 10.76 16.70
C GLY A 108 -4.94 9.97 16.09
N ALA A 109 -5.11 9.37 14.91
CA ALA A 109 -4.08 8.62 14.19
C ALA A 109 -3.52 9.38 12.97
N GLU A 110 -4.12 10.48 12.57
CA GLU A 110 -3.88 11.18 11.30
C GLU A 110 -2.41 11.55 11.08
N ASP A 111 -1.85 12.30 12.03
CA ASP A 111 -0.47 12.78 11.94
C ASP A 111 0.53 11.62 12.06
N ALA A 112 0.20 10.60 12.85
CA ALA A 112 1.04 9.41 12.99
C ALA A 112 1.12 8.62 11.68
N VAL A 113 0.01 8.48 10.95
CA VAL A 113 -0.02 7.81 9.64
C VAL A 113 0.75 8.63 8.59
N LYS A 114 0.55 9.96 8.52
CA LYS A 114 1.34 10.82 7.61
C LYS A 114 2.83 10.74 7.92
N GLU A 115 3.21 10.76 9.19
CA GLU A 115 4.61 10.66 9.61
C GLU A 115 5.21 9.28 9.32
N PHE A 116 4.43 8.21 9.47
CA PHE A 116 4.82 6.87 9.03
C PHE A 116 5.19 6.85 7.54
N VAL A 117 4.34 7.43 6.69
CA VAL A 117 4.61 7.50 5.23
C VAL A 117 5.81 8.40 4.94
N LYS A 118 5.90 9.59 5.55
CA LYS A 118 7.07 10.49 5.39
C LYS A 118 8.39 9.79 5.68
N ASN A 119 8.40 8.87 6.64
CA ASN A 119 9.58 8.13 7.06
C ASN A 119 9.86 6.84 6.27
N GLY A 120 9.10 6.55 5.21
CA GLY A 120 9.37 5.44 4.29
C GLY A 120 8.39 4.27 4.39
N GLY A 121 7.38 4.37 5.25
CA GLY A 121 6.26 3.44 5.27
C GLY A 121 5.39 3.55 4.01
N VAL A 122 4.72 2.47 3.65
CA VAL A 122 3.75 2.46 2.54
C VAL A 122 2.35 2.20 3.07
N VAL A 123 1.39 3.01 2.64
CA VAL A 123 -0.03 2.82 2.95
C VAL A 123 -0.71 2.28 1.70
N TRP A 124 -1.20 1.05 1.76
CA TRP A 124 -2.14 0.50 0.78
C TRP A 124 -3.57 0.85 1.17
N MET A 125 -4.40 1.11 0.17
CA MET A 125 -5.79 1.46 0.35
C MET A 125 -6.69 0.76 -0.67
N GLY A 126 -7.69 0.02 -0.19
CA GLY A 126 -8.84 -0.38 -0.98
C GLY A 126 -9.78 0.81 -1.25
N ALA A 127 -10.93 0.54 -1.87
CA ALA A 127 -11.93 1.60 -2.10
C ALA A 127 -12.45 2.18 -0.78
N PHE A 128 -12.97 3.41 -0.86
CA PHE A 128 -13.55 4.12 0.27
C PHE A 128 -14.85 4.77 -0.12
N ASP A 129 -15.88 4.38 0.62
CA ASP A 129 -17.25 4.81 0.46
C ASP A 129 -17.50 6.13 1.20
N ASN A 130 -18.27 7.03 0.58
CA ASN A 130 -18.94 8.16 1.24
C ASN A 130 -18.12 8.85 2.34
N ASN A 131 -17.14 9.66 1.93
CA ASN A 131 -16.22 10.25 2.89
C ASN A 131 -16.96 11.01 4.00
N PHE A 132 -16.46 10.89 5.22
CA PHE A 132 -16.99 11.67 6.32
C PHE A 132 -16.74 13.15 6.02
N ASN A 133 -17.82 13.92 5.98
CA ASN A 133 -17.73 15.37 5.97
C ASN A 133 -17.94 15.88 7.39
N ASP A 134 -17.18 16.89 7.79
CA ASP A 134 -17.43 17.61 9.03
C ASP A 134 -18.81 18.31 8.98
N PRO A 135 -19.33 18.84 10.10
CA PRO A 135 -20.61 19.54 10.11
C PRO A 135 -20.72 20.74 9.16
N ASP A 136 -19.59 21.29 8.72
CA ASP A 136 -19.50 22.41 7.77
C ASP A 136 -19.44 21.92 6.31
N GLY A 137 -19.42 20.61 6.08
CA GLY A 137 -19.40 19.97 4.77
C GLY A 137 -18.00 19.77 4.19
N ASN A 138 -16.94 19.97 4.97
CA ASN A 138 -15.56 19.75 4.51
C ASN A 138 -15.21 18.27 4.60
N GLN A 139 -14.52 17.77 3.58
CA GLN A 139 -14.02 16.40 3.54
C GLN A 139 -13.03 16.16 4.69
N VAL A 140 -13.29 15.13 5.51
CA VAL A 140 -12.39 14.68 6.57
C VAL A 140 -11.53 13.53 6.03
N GLY A 141 -10.25 13.56 6.37
CA GLY A 141 -9.31 12.56 5.87
C GLY A 141 -7.87 12.90 6.22
N GLY A 142 -7.63 13.46 7.41
CA GLY A 142 -6.33 14.03 7.79
C GLY A 142 -5.17 13.02 7.86
N TRP A 143 -5.48 11.72 7.80
CA TRP A 143 -4.51 10.62 7.67
C TRP A 143 -3.89 10.55 6.27
N PHE A 144 -4.57 11.09 5.27
CA PHE A 144 -4.09 11.34 3.91
C PHE A 144 -3.65 12.81 3.82
N PRO A 145 -2.62 13.17 3.03
CA PRO A 145 -2.13 14.55 2.94
C PRO A 145 -3.05 15.45 2.09
N ILE A 146 -4.36 15.45 2.35
CA ILE A 146 -5.38 16.13 1.53
C ILE A 146 -5.19 17.65 1.45
N ASP A 147 -4.60 18.28 2.47
CA ASP A 147 -4.30 19.72 2.46
C ASP A 147 -3.15 20.08 1.50
N GLU A 148 -2.26 19.14 1.22
CA GLU A 148 -1.13 19.30 0.29
C GLU A 148 -1.49 18.77 -1.11
N HIS A 149 -2.27 17.68 -1.14
CA HIS A 149 -2.65 16.90 -2.30
C HIS A 149 -4.17 16.69 -2.31
N PRO A 150 -4.94 17.73 -2.70
CA PRO A 150 -6.40 17.69 -2.62
C PRO A 150 -6.99 16.64 -3.56
N VAL A 151 -8.01 15.95 -3.05
CA VAL A 151 -8.73 14.88 -3.74
C VAL A 151 -10.19 14.88 -3.32
N THR A 152 -11.07 14.40 -4.19
CA THR A 152 -12.48 14.20 -3.91
C THR A 152 -12.81 12.71 -4.01
N ILE A 153 -13.60 12.17 -3.07
CA ILE A 153 -14.13 10.80 -3.19
C ILE A 153 -15.42 10.84 -4.03
N MET A 154 -15.56 9.93 -4.99
CA MET A 154 -16.73 9.83 -5.86
C MET A 154 -17.46 8.51 -5.70
N ASP A 155 -18.76 8.60 -5.43
CA ASP A 155 -19.72 7.48 -5.44
C ASP A 155 -19.93 7.01 -6.89
N THR A 156 -19.25 5.94 -7.29
CA THR A 156 -19.11 5.56 -8.71
C THR A 156 -19.38 4.10 -9.01
N GLY A 157 -19.34 3.21 -8.02
CA GLY A 157 -19.59 1.77 -8.19
C GLY A 157 -18.69 1.10 -9.24
N ASP A 158 -19.14 0.00 -9.83
CA ASP A 158 -18.35 -0.83 -10.75
C ASP A 158 -18.17 -0.21 -12.15
N ALA A 159 -16.97 -0.30 -12.72
CA ALA A 159 -16.68 0.16 -14.07
C ALA A 159 -15.50 -0.57 -14.73
N PRO A 160 -15.43 -0.59 -16.08
CA PRO A 160 -14.26 -1.10 -16.77
C PRO A 160 -13.04 -0.19 -16.55
N VAL A 161 -11.87 -0.82 -16.50
CA VAL A 161 -10.58 -0.18 -16.22
C VAL A 161 -9.66 -0.26 -17.43
N LYS A 162 -8.94 0.84 -17.65
CA LYS A 162 -7.80 0.90 -18.56
C LYS A 162 -6.51 1.11 -17.77
N ILE A 163 -5.59 0.15 -17.84
CA ILE A 163 -4.25 0.28 -17.27
C ILE A 163 -3.46 1.33 -18.08
N THR A 164 -2.74 2.21 -17.38
CA THR A 164 -1.89 3.25 -18.00
C THR A 164 -0.51 2.68 -18.34
N SER A 165 0.32 3.44 -19.07
CA SER A 165 1.72 3.06 -19.27
C SER A 165 2.51 2.93 -17.97
N ASP A 166 2.19 3.79 -16.99
CA ASP A 166 2.85 3.75 -15.68
C ASP A 166 2.40 2.51 -14.91
N GLY A 167 1.10 2.16 -14.95
CA GLY A 167 0.58 0.92 -14.38
C GLY A 167 1.15 -0.35 -15.02
N ASP A 168 1.32 -0.38 -16.33
CA ASP A 168 1.97 -1.50 -17.03
C ASP A 168 3.42 -1.68 -16.57
N SER A 169 4.13 -0.56 -16.36
CA SER A 169 5.54 -0.58 -15.96
C SER A 169 5.78 -0.83 -14.47
N SER A 170 4.79 -0.55 -13.62
CA SER A 170 4.91 -0.63 -12.16
C SER A 170 5.02 -2.06 -11.64
N GLY A 171 4.47 -3.01 -12.39
CA GLY A 171 4.35 -4.41 -11.98
C GLY A 171 3.11 -4.72 -11.14
N LEU A 172 2.35 -3.72 -10.68
CA LEU A 172 1.17 -3.92 -9.83
C LEU A 172 0.13 -4.85 -10.47
N PHE A 173 -0.04 -4.80 -11.80
CA PHE A 173 -1.02 -5.63 -12.51
C PHE A 173 -0.42 -6.88 -13.17
N SER A 174 0.88 -7.14 -12.96
CA SER A 174 1.59 -8.21 -13.67
C SER A 174 2.53 -9.05 -12.81
N LYS A 175 2.79 -8.68 -11.54
CA LYS A 175 3.73 -9.39 -10.66
C LYS A 175 3.24 -9.50 -9.21
N PRO A 176 3.28 -10.72 -8.63
CA PRO A 176 3.61 -11.99 -9.27
C PRO A 176 2.63 -12.47 -10.33
N ASN A 177 1.37 -12.06 -10.20
CA ASN A 177 0.29 -12.61 -10.99
C ASN A 177 -0.14 -11.64 -12.08
N LYS A 178 -0.66 -12.19 -13.18
CA LYS A 178 -1.42 -11.38 -14.13
C LYS A 178 -2.77 -11.02 -13.49
N VAL A 179 -3.07 -9.74 -13.40
CA VAL A 179 -4.37 -9.23 -12.92
C VAL A 179 -5.23 -8.81 -14.11
N ASP A 180 -6.47 -9.28 -14.14
CA ASP A 180 -7.49 -8.73 -15.02
C ASP A 180 -8.37 -7.78 -14.22
N MET A 181 -8.09 -6.48 -14.30
CA MET A 181 -8.85 -5.46 -13.57
C MET A 181 -10.33 -5.41 -13.96
N ASN A 182 -10.71 -5.91 -15.14
CA ASN A 182 -12.12 -5.96 -15.57
C ASN A 182 -12.86 -7.18 -15.02
N ALA A 183 -12.17 -8.10 -14.34
CA ALA A 183 -12.78 -9.20 -13.60
C ALA A 183 -12.99 -8.87 -12.12
N ILE A 184 -12.42 -7.76 -11.65
CA ILE A 184 -12.52 -7.28 -10.26
C ILE A 184 -13.64 -6.23 -10.22
N THR A 185 -14.58 -6.40 -9.28
CA THR A 185 -15.59 -5.38 -9.02
C THR A 185 -14.91 -4.17 -8.39
N LEU A 186 -15.13 -3.00 -8.99
CA LEU A 186 -14.72 -1.73 -8.41
C LEU A 186 -15.81 -1.11 -7.54
N ASP A 187 -15.39 -0.15 -6.73
CA ASP A 187 -16.25 0.73 -5.97
C ASP A 187 -15.76 2.18 -6.10
N ASP A 188 -16.17 3.02 -5.15
CA ASP A 188 -15.80 4.43 -5.03
C ASP A 188 -14.30 4.71 -5.20
N ASN A 189 -14.02 5.80 -5.90
CA ASN A 189 -12.67 6.16 -6.29
C ASN A 189 -12.29 7.57 -5.86
N PHE A 190 -10.99 7.79 -5.71
CA PHE A 190 -10.44 9.14 -5.59
C PHE A 190 -10.44 9.81 -6.97
N ALA A 191 -10.82 11.08 -6.99
CA ALA A 191 -10.93 11.90 -8.18
C ALA A 191 -10.35 13.29 -7.94
N SER A 192 -10.26 14.08 -9.01
CA SER A 192 -9.75 15.46 -8.97
C SER A 192 -8.32 15.57 -8.42
N VAL A 193 -7.55 14.49 -8.59
CA VAL A 193 -6.18 14.39 -8.11
C VAL A 193 -5.26 15.38 -8.84
N ASP A 194 -4.25 15.87 -8.15
CA ASP A 194 -3.26 16.77 -8.74
C ASP A 194 -2.19 16.02 -9.57
N LYS A 195 -1.21 16.77 -10.09
CA LYS A 195 -0.16 16.25 -10.99
C LYS A 195 0.89 15.36 -10.30
N ASP A 196 0.94 15.33 -8.97
CA ASP A 196 1.95 14.58 -8.20
C ASP A 196 1.53 13.10 -8.02
N PHE A 197 0.27 12.79 -8.34
CA PHE A 197 -0.23 11.42 -8.44
C PHE A 197 0.26 10.75 -9.72
N VAL A 198 0.83 9.55 -9.59
CA VAL A 198 1.10 8.67 -10.73
C VAL A 198 -0.10 7.75 -10.90
N ILE A 199 -0.85 7.95 -11.97
CA ILE A 199 -2.07 7.19 -12.25
C ILE A 199 -1.69 5.85 -12.88
N LEU A 200 -1.97 4.77 -12.18
CA LEU A 200 -1.62 3.41 -12.60
C LEU A 200 -2.75 2.80 -13.46
N ALA A 201 -3.99 3.16 -13.18
CA ALA A 201 -5.13 2.76 -13.98
C ALA A 201 -6.22 3.84 -13.93
N THR A 202 -7.00 3.94 -15.00
CA THR A 202 -8.12 4.89 -15.11
C THR A 202 -9.42 4.14 -15.32
N ARG A 203 -10.48 4.57 -14.66
CA ARG A 203 -11.84 4.12 -14.97
C ARG A 203 -12.27 4.68 -16.33
N THR A 204 -13.00 3.88 -17.10
CA THR A 204 -13.38 4.26 -18.47
C THR A 204 -14.68 5.08 -18.55
N ASP A 205 -15.47 5.08 -17.48
CA ASP A 205 -16.75 5.80 -17.35
C ASP A 205 -16.57 7.30 -17.08
N ASN A 206 -15.58 7.66 -16.25
CA ASN A 206 -15.35 9.04 -15.79
C ASN A 206 -13.91 9.54 -16.02
N ASN A 207 -13.01 8.67 -16.52
CA ASN A 207 -11.58 8.97 -16.74
C ASN A 207 -10.83 9.43 -15.47
N GLN A 208 -11.35 9.09 -14.29
CA GLN A 208 -10.70 9.29 -13.00
C GLN A 208 -9.83 8.07 -12.63
N PRO A 209 -8.93 8.20 -11.66
CA PRO A 209 -8.10 7.09 -11.19
C PRO A 209 -8.96 5.90 -10.74
N ALA A 210 -8.60 4.70 -11.22
CA ALA A 210 -9.00 3.43 -10.62
C ALA A 210 -7.90 2.87 -9.69
N ALA A 211 -6.67 3.32 -9.92
CA ALA A 211 -5.52 3.04 -9.09
C ALA A 211 -4.47 4.14 -9.25
N PHE A 212 -3.80 4.50 -8.17
CA PHE A 212 -2.70 5.46 -8.20
C PHE A 212 -1.61 5.11 -7.18
N VAL A 213 -0.45 5.75 -7.35
CA VAL A 213 0.54 5.92 -6.29
C VAL A 213 0.84 7.41 -6.11
N LEU A 214 0.82 7.87 -4.86
CA LEU A 214 1.27 9.20 -4.46
C LEU A 214 2.51 9.04 -3.58
N HIS A 215 3.65 9.49 -4.07
CA HIS A 215 4.87 9.52 -3.26
C HIS A 215 4.81 10.66 -2.24
N TYR A 216 5.10 10.36 -0.98
CA TYR A 216 5.00 11.34 0.10
C TYR A 216 6.15 11.16 1.10
N GLY A 217 7.04 12.16 1.16
CA GLY A 217 8.33 12.02 1.84
C GLY A 217 9.16 10.88 1.25
N LYS A 218 9.57 9.91 2.07
CA LYS A 218 10.28 8.71 1.61
C LYS A 218 9.35 7.58 1.20
N GLY A 219 8.10 7.59 1.65
CA GLY A 219 7.13 6.51 1.44
C GLY A 219 6.15 6.79 0.31
N ALA A 220 5.04 6.07 0.33
CA ALA A 220 3.97 6.26 -0.63
C ALA A 220 2.59 5.86 -0.09
N TYR A 221 1.57 6.49 -0.63
CA TYR A 221 0.19 6.04 -0.60
C TYR A 221 -0.12 5.33 -1.91
N VAL A 222 -0.73 4.15 -1.85
CA VAL A 222 -1.17 3.37 -3.01
C VAL A 222 -2.66 3.08 -2.85
N GLU A 223 -3.44 3.41 -3.87
CA GLU A 223 -4.87 3.13 -3.90
C GLU A 223 -5.21 2.23 -5.07
N VAL A 224 -6.16 1.34 -4.85
CA VAL A 224 -6.92 0.66 -5.91
C VAL A 224 -8.37 0.55 -5.44
N CYS A 225 -9.33 1.05 -6.23
CA CYS A 225 -10.76 1.09 -5.88
C CYS A 225 -11.47 -0.28 -5.96
N TYR A 226 -10.86 -1.37 -5.49
CA TYR A 226 -11.47 -2.71 -5.49
C TYR A 226 -12.49 -2.88 -4.37
N ASP A 227 -13.48 -3.76 -4.60
CA ASP A 227 -14.44 -4.25 -3.61
C ASP A 227 -14.16 -5.73 -3.29
N THR A 228 -14.15 -6.10 -2.02
CA THR A 228 -13.89 -7.45 -1.50
C THR A 228 -14.95 -7.93 -0.50
N ARG A 229 -16.09 -7.23 -0.38
CA ARG A 229 -17.12 -7.46 0.65
C ARG A 229 -17.79 -8.83 0.62
N ASP A 230 -17.69 -9.56 -0.48
CA ASP A 230 -18.22 -10.92 -0.59
C ASP A 230 -17.19 -11.88 -1.16
N ALA A 231 -17.43 -13.18 -0.96
CA ALA A 231 -16.50 -14.23 -1.31
C ALA A 231 -16.17 -14.27 -2.82
N GLY A 232 -17.12 -13.93 -3.69
CA GLY A 232 -16.90 -13.91 -5.14
C GLY A 232 -15.99 -12.75 -5.55
N LYS A 233 -16.26 -11.57 -5.00
CA LYS A 233 -15.43 -10.37 -5.21
C LYS A 233 -14.01 -10.55 -4.68
N LEU A 234 -13.88 -11.10 -3.46
CA LEU A 234 -12.58 -11.43 -2.88
C LEU A 234 -11.81 -12.41 -3.76
N GLU A 235 -12.45 -13.50 -4.22
CA GLU A 235 -11.78 -14.50 -5.07
C GLU A 235 -11.21 -13.88 -6.35
N ALA A 236 -11.96 -12.98 -6.99
CA ALA A 236 -11.48 -12.25 -8.16
C ALA A 236 -10.32 -11.30 -7.84
N ALA A 237 -10.32 -10.69 -6.65
CA ALA A 237 -9.30 -9.73 -6.22
C ALA A 237 -8.00 -10.38 -5.69
N LYS A 238 -8.00 -11.67 -5.33
CA LYS A 238 -6.80 -12.34 -4.74
C LYS A 238 -5.49 -12.08 -5.50
N PRO A 239 -5.41 -12.19 -6.85
CA PRO A 239 -4.20 -11.88 -7.59
C PRO A 239 -3.74 -10.43 -7.40
N LEU A 240 -4.67 -9.47 -7.31
CA LEU A 240 -4.36 -8.07 -7.05
C LEU A 240 -3.83 -7.86 -5.63
N LEU A 241 -4.41 -8.50 -4.61
CA LEU A 241 -3.96 -8.38 -3.23
C LEU A 241 -2.53 -8.91 -3.06
N GLU A 242 -2.21 -10.06 -3.67
CA GLU A 242 -0.86 -10.62 -3.67
C GLU A 242 0.14 -9.70 -4.40
N ASN A 243 -0.25 -9.17 -5.57
CA ASN A 243 0.55 -8.18 -6.27
C ASN A 243 0.72 -6.88 -5.48
N GLY A 244 -0.30 -6.45 -4.74
CA GLY A 244 -0.27 -5.27 -3.89
C GLY A 244 0.77 -5.40 -2.79
N LEU A 245 0.84 -6.55 -2.11
CA LEU A 245 1.88 -6.83 -1.12
C LEU A 245 3.29 -6.77 -1.74
N TYR A 246 3.46 -7.42 -2.89
CA TYR A 246 4.74 -7.40 -3.62
C TYR A 246 5.12 -5.96 -4.00
N TYR A 247 4.19 -5.21 -4.58
CA TYR A 247 4.38 -3.83 -5.02
C TYR A 247 4.74 -2.91 -3.84
N CYS A 248 4.00 -2.97 -2.73
CA CYS A 248 4.30 -2.23 -1.51
C CYS A 248 5.71 -2.56 -0.98
N ALA A 249 6.11 -3.83 -0.95
CA ALA A 249 7.46 -4.19 -0.54
C ALA A 249 8.55 -3.61 -1.47
N THR A 250 8.30 -3.54 -2.79
CA THR A 250 9.24 -2.89 -3.71
C THR A 250 9.36 -1.38 -3.49
N LEU A 251 8.27 -0.71 -3.11
CA LEU A 251 8.25 0.71 -2.76
C LEU A 251 9.04 0.96 -1.47
N VAL A 252 8.79 0.19 -0.40
CA VAL A 252 9.55 0.28 0.86
C VAL A 252 11.04 0.07 0.61
N LYS A 253 11.42 -0.94 -0.19
CA LYS A 253 12.82 -1.20 -0.53
C LYS A 253 13.46 -0.04 -1.29
N SER A 254 12.71 0.61 -2.18
CA SER A 254 13.19 1.76 -2.96
C SER A 254 13.40 2.99 -2.08
N ALA A 255 12.53 3.19 -1.08
CA ALA A 255 12.65 4.25 -0.07
C ALA A 255 13.91 4.12 0.80
N ALA A 256 14.35 2.90 1.09
CA ALA A 256 15.52 2.63 1.93
C ALA A 256 16.87 2.97 1.26
N VAL A 257 16.88 3.22 -0.05
CA VAL A 257 18.09 3.59 -0.79
C VAL A 257 18.19 5.11 -0.87
N ASP A 258 19.00 5.72 -0.01
CA ASP A 258 19.37 7.14 -0.15
C ASP A 258 20.08 7.33 -1.51
N PRO A 259 19.65 8.26 -2.38
CA PRO A 259 20.36 8.58 -3.62
C PRO A 259 21.85 8.92 -3.40
N GLY A 260 22.23 9.43 -2.22
CA GLY A 260 23.60 9.70 -1.79
C GLY A 260 24.42 8.46 -1.39
N SER A 261 23.77 7.31 -1.24
CA SER A 261 24.41 6.02 -0.91
C SER A 261 24.83 5.19 -2.13
N LYS A 262 24.57 5.69 -3.35
CA LYS A 262 25.23 5.15 -4.54
C LYS A 262 26.73 5.39 -4.37
N LEU A 263 27.48 4.30 -4.16
CA LEU A 263 28.94 4.29 -4.05
C LEU A 263 29.53 5.31 -5.04
N PRO A 264 30.43 6.21 -4.62
CA PRO A 264 31.16 7.03 -5.58
C PRO A 264 31.92 6.04 -6.47
N ILE A 265 31.47 5.90 -7.71
CA ILE A 265 32.28 5.28 -8.75
C ILE A 265 33.43 6.27 -8.94
N THR A 266 34.52 6.09 -8.19
CA THR A 266 35.79 6.72 -8.50
C THR A 266 36.24 6.14 -9.83
N TRP A 267 35.93 6.85 -10.91
CA TRP A 267 36.36 6.59 -12.29
C TRP A 267 37.90 6.59 -12.48
N GLY A 268 38.68 6.54 -11.39
CA GLY A 268 40.14 6.59 -11.39
C GLY A 268 40.86 5.24 -11.37
N GLU A 269 40.17 4.11 -11.12
CA GLU A 269 40.85 2.81 -10.95
C GLU A 269 40.68 1.81 -12.10
N ILE A 270 40.05 2.19 -13.21
CA ILE A 270 40.17 1.41 -14.46
C ILE A 270 41.41 1.90 -15.22
N LYS A 271 42.58 1.43 -14.77
CA LYS A 271 43.77 1.34 -15.62
C LYS A 271 44.38 -0.04 -15.50
N ARG A 272 44.28 -0.81 -16.58
CA ARG A 272 45.40 -1.59 -17.12
C ARG A 272 45.38 -1.46 -18.63
#